data_AF-A0A4Q0Q4Z6-F1
#
_entry.id   AF-A0A4Q0Q4Z6-F1
#
_cell.length_a   1.000
_cell.length_b   1.000
_cell.length_c   1.000
_cell.angle_alpha   90.00
_cell.angle_beta   90.00
_cell.angle_gamma   90.00
#
_symmetry.space_group_name_H-M   'P 1'
#
loop_
_entity.id
_entity.type
_entity.pdbx_description
1 polymer ?
#
loop_
_entity_poly.entity_id
_entity_poly.type
_entity_poly.pdbx_seq_one_letter_code
_entity_poly.pdbx_strand_id
1 'polypeptide(L)' 'MANTEGIHLVKVTTDDREHQLWVAATPRDEAVTEVLNAIPEGWTASLLTSQLTLEEAEVLKLQPGEVREVTSRTN' A
#
# COMPACT_ATOMS: atom_id res chain seq x y z
N MET A 1 -0.76 21.11 7.93
CA MET A 1 0.43 20.57 7.20
C MET A 1 0.43 19.07 7.52
N ALA A 2 0.23 18.10 6.64
CA ALA A 2 0.25 18.04 5.18
C ALA A 2 -1.02 17.34 4.67
N ASN A 3 -1.49 17.77 3.50
CA ASN A 3 -2.59 17.15 2.79
C ASN A 3 -2.11 15.82 2.22
N THR A 4 -2.81 14.73 2.48
CA THR A 4 -2.60 13.51 1.70
C THR A 4 -3.91 12.78 1.50
N GLU A 5 -4.80 13.41 0.73
CA GLU A 5 -5.87 12.73 -0.01
C GLU A 5 -5.26 12.02 -1.23
N GLY A 6 -4.22 11.22 -1.00
CA GLY A 6 -3.40 10.61 -2.04
C GLY A 6 -3.22 9.12 -1.76
N ILE A 7 -3.02 8.34 -2.83
CA ILE A 7 -2.85 6.89 -2.71
C ILE A 7 -1.45 6.61 -2.17
N HIS A 8 -1.41 5.92 -1.03
CA HIS A 8 -0.18 5.62 -0.31
C HIS A 8 0.34 4.25 -0.67
N LEU A 9 1.64 4.19 -0.96
CA LEU A 9 2.35 2.94 -1.19
C LEU A 9 2.92 2.45 0.13
N VAL A 10 2.72 1.17 0.43
CA VAL A 10 3.19 0.50 1.63
C VAL A 10 4.01 -0.71 1.19
N LYS A 11 5.25 -0.79 1.65
CA LYS A 11 6.06 -1.98 1.46
C LYS A 11 5.76 -2.95 2.60
N VAL A 12 5.28 -4.12 2.26
CA VAL A 12 5.10 -5.24 3.18
C VAL A 12 6.28 -6.17 3.03
N THR A 13 6.86 -6.57 4.16
CA THR A 13 7.88 -7.63 4.21
C THR A 13 7.19 -8.84 4.82
N THR A 14 7.05 -9.90 4.04
CA THR A 14 6.49 -11.16 4.52
C THR A 14 7.48 -11.88 5.43
N ASP A 15 7.00 -12.84 6.21
CA ASP A 15 7.85 -13.70 7.04
C ASP A 15 8.90 -14.46 6.20
N ASP A 16 8.57 -14.79 4.95
CA ASP A 16 9.48 -15.43 3.98
C ASP A 16 10.60 -14.50 3.48
N ARG A 17 10.69 -13.27 4.01
CA ARG A 17 11.58 -12.19 3.57
C ARG A 17 11.31 -11.72 2.14
N GLU A 18 10.11 -11.98 1.63
CA GLU A 18 9.67 -11.39 0.38
C GLU A 18 9.14 -9.98 0.60
N HIS A 19 9.46 -9.09 -0.32
CA HIS A 19 8.93 -7.73 -0.29
C HIS A 19 7.73 -7.64 -1.24
N GLN A 20 6.56 -7.41 -0.69
CA GLN A 20 5.34 -7.15 -1.44
C GLN A 20 5.04 -5.64 -1.42
N LEU A 21 4.66 -5.12 -2.58
CA LEU A 21 4.14 -3.77 -2.70
C LEU A 21 2.65 -3.80 -2.47
N TRP A 22 2.20 -3.01 -1.52
CA TRP A 22 0.81 -2.83 -1.17
C TRP A 22 0.45 -1.36 -1.36
N VAL A 23 -0.81 -1.12 -1.67
CA VAL A 23 -1.34 0.23 -1.87
C VAL A 23 -2.55 0.40 -0.99
N ALA A 24 -2.67 1.58 -0.41
CA ALA A 24 -3.80 1.96 0.41
C ALA A 24 -4.31 3.32 -0.07
N ALA A 25 -5.55 3.33 -0.54
CA ALA A 25 -6.24 4.57 -0.92
C ALA A 25 -6.94 5.21 0.29
N THR A 26 -6.24 5.24 1.43
CA THR A 26 -6.70 5.77 2.72
C THR A 26 -5.74 6.85 3.20
N PRO A 27 -6.09 7.67 4.20
CA PRO A 27 -5.15 8.63 4.79
C PRO A 27 -3.87 7.93 5.26
N ARG A 28 -2.72 8.60 5.14
CA ARG A 28 -1.39 8.08 5.54
C ARG A 28 -1.37 7.35 6.89
N ASP A 29 -2.02 7.91 7.89
CA ASP A 29 -2.07 7.37 9.26
C ASP A 29 -2.87 6.06 9.34
N GLU A 30 -3.86 5.88 8.47
CA GLU A 30 -4.68 4.66 8.37
C GLU A 30 -4.07 3.66 7.38
N ALA A 31 -3.33 4.12 6.37
CA ALA A 31 -2.73 3.27 5.33
C ALA A 31 -1.89 2.13 5.90
N VAL A 32 -1.03 2.40 6.88
CA VAL A 32 -0.23 1.34 7.52
C VAL A 32 -1.11 0.41 8.34
N THR A 33 -2.06 0.96 9.10
CA THR A 33 -2.96 0.19 9.97
C THR A 33 -3.84 -0.75 9.15
N GLU A 34 -4.41 -0.27 8.05
CA GLU A 34 -5.25 -1.06 7.15
C GLU A 34 -4.43 -2.15 6.44
N VAL A 35 -3.21 -1.85 6.01
CA VAL A 35 -2.31 -2.86 5.45
C VAL A 35 -1.92 -3.90 6.51
N LEU A 36 -1.64 -3.48 7.75
CA LEU A 36 -1.36 -4.40 8.85
C LEU A 36 -2.58 -5.27 9.20
N ASN A 37 -3.79 -4.73 9.14
CA ASN A 37 -5.03 -5.48 9.33
C ASN A 37 -5.29 -6.50 8.20
N ALA A 38 -4.83 -6.20 6.98
CA ALA A 38 -5.02 -7.06 5.83
C ALA A 38 -3.98 -8.21 5.73
N ILE A 39 -2.82 -8.08 6.38
CA ILE A 39 -1.74 -9.07 6.32
C ILE A 39 -1.70 -9.98 7.56
N PRO A 40 -1.11 -11.19 7.46
CA PRO A 40 -0.91 -12.07 8.60
C PRO A 40 0.00 -11.48 9.69
N GLU A 41 -0.24 -11.90 10.94
CA GLU A 41 0.65 -11.62 12.06
C GLU A 41 2.07 -12.14 11.78
N GLY A 42 3.08 -11.32 12.05
CA GLY A 42 4.50 -11.61 11.76
C GLY A 42 5.06 -10.90 10.53
N TRP A 43 4.20 -10.30 9.70
CA TRP A 43 4.64 -9.48 8.57
C TRP A 43 4.87 -8.03 8.99
N THR A 44 5.74 -7.32 8.26
CA THR A 44 6.09 -5.93 8.57
C THR A 44 5.61 -4.99 7.47
N ALA A 45 4.75 -4.03 7.81
CA ALA A 45 4.35 -2.96 6.89
C ALA A 45 5.23 -1.71 7.10
N SER A 46 5.66 -1.08 6.01
CA SER A 46 6.44 0.15 6.01
C SER A 46 5.89 1.09 4.96
N LEU A 47 5.30 2.20 5.39
CA LEU A 47 4.82 3.23 4.47
C LEU A 47 5.98 3.84 3.70
N LEU A 48 5.89 3.80 2.38
CA LEU A 48 6.82 4.50 1.51
C LEU A 48 6.40 5.95 1.41
N THR A 49 7.38 6.85 1.40
CA THR A 49 7.17 8.27 1.14
C THR A 49 6.80 8.54 -0.33
N SER A 50 6.99 7.55 -1.21
CA SER A 50 6.49 7.58 -2.58
C SER A 50 4.97 7.41 -2.60
N GLN A 51 4.31 8.38 -3.22
CA GLN A 51 2.89 8.29 -3.55
C GLN A 51 2.78 7.75 -4.98
N LEU A 52 1.80 6.88 -5.22
CA LEU A 52 1.46 6.53 -6.60
C LEU A 52 0.87 7.76 -7.28
N THR A 53 1.29 8.01 -8.50
CA THR A 53 0.62 9.02 -9.32
C THR A 53 -0.80 8.53 -9.64
N LEU A 54 -1.71 9.47 -9.89
CA LEU A 54 -3.10 9.17 -10.25
C LEU A 54 -3.18 8.21 -11.46
N GLU A 55 -2.23 8.31 -12.38
CA GLU A 55 -2.10 7.44 -13.55
C GLU A 55 -1.85 5.98 -13.16
N GLU A 56 -0.92 5.71 -12.22
CA GLU A 56 -0.68 4.35 -11.75
C GLU A 56 -1.86 3.83 -10.93
N ALA A 57 -2.51 4.69 -10.15
CA ALA A 57 -3.73 4.36 -9.43
C ALA A 57 -4.92 4.00 -10.34
N GLU A 58 -5.11 4.71 -11.45
CA GLU A 58 -6.13 4.42 -12.45
C GLU A 58 -5.86 3.10 -13.16
N VAL A 59 -4.59 2.80 -13.48
CA VAL A 59 -4.18 1.49 -14.00
C VAL A 59 -4.50 0.37 -13.00
N LEU A 60 -4.34 0.64 -11.70
CA LEU A 60 -4.64 -0.30 -10.63
C LEU A 60 -6.14 -0.36 -10.25
N LYS A 61 -6.97 0.55 -10.78
CA LYS A 61 -8.41 0.71 -10.48
C LYS A 61 -8.70 0.71 -8.98
N LEU A 62 -7.86 1.40 -8.20
CA LEU A 62 -7.99 1.43 -6.76
C LEU A 62 -9.17 2.32 -6.35
N GLN A 63 -10.03 1.79 -5.49
CA GLN A 63 -11.12 2.57 -4.89
C GLN A 63 -10.61 3.25 -3.61
N PRO A 64 -11.08 4.48 -3.29
CA PRO A 64 -10.79 5.10 -2.01
C PRO A 64 -11.27 4.21 -0.86
N GLY A 65 -10.39 3.97 0.12
CA GLY A 65 -10.63 3.02 1.20
C GLY A 65 -10.13 1.60 0.93
N GLU A 66 -9.72 1.28 -0.29
CA GLU A 66 -9.27 -0.07 -0.63
C GLU A 66 -7.76 -0.23 -0.40
N VAL A 67 -7.42 -1.37 0.18
CA VAL A 67 -6.05 -1.84 0.33
C VAL A 67 -5.84 -3.04 -0.58
N ARG A 68 -4.79 -2.99 -1.40
CA ARG A 68 -4.53 -4.05 -2.36
C ARG A 68 -3.04 -4.32 -2.54
N GLU A 69 -2.72 -5.56 -2.85
CA GLU A 69 -1.38 -5.94 -3.26
C GLU A 69 -1.16 -5.62 -4.75
N VAL A 70 -0.04 -4.95 -5.04
CA VAL A 70 0.40 -4.53 -6.38
C VAL A 70 1.66 -5.29 -6.79
N THR A 71 1.86 -6.51 -6.28
CA THR A 71 2.98 -7.36 -6.70
C THR A 71 3.10 -7.34 -8.21
N SER A 72 4.15 -6.69 -8.72
CA SER A 72 4.42 -6.61 -10.14
C SER A 72 5.00 -7.95 -10.55
N ARG A 73 4.14 -8.95 -10.71
CA ARG A 73 4.48 -10.17 -11.43
C ARG A 73 4.58 -9.81 -12.92
N THR A 74 5.65 -9.10 -13.29
CA THR A 74 6.11 -9.09 -14.68
C THR A 74 6.62 -10.49 -14.95
N ASN A 75 5.84 -11.24 -15.72
CA ASN A 75 6.23 -12.48 -16.37
C ASN A 75 6.23 -12.24 -17.87
#